data_AF-A0A7K3GIS0-F1
#
_entry.id   AF-A0A7K3GIS0-F1
#
_cell.length_a   1.000
_cell.length_b   1.000
_cell.length_c   1.000
_cell.angle_alpha   90.00
_cell.angle_beta   90.00
_cell.angle_gamma   90.00
#
_symmetry.space_group_name_H-M   'P 1'
#
loop_
_entity.id
_entity.type
_entity.pdbx_description
1 polymer ?
#
loop_
_entity_poly.entity_id
_entity_poly.type
_entity_poly.pdbx_seq_one_letter_code
_entity_poly.pdbx_strand_id
1 'polypeptide(L)'
;ALPDVDSPVTPGAGGEHTVAAGFLTVPAARLAAEGEHDLLLEECFGPVTVVARYQDEDEVRGVLSRLPGNLTATVQLSSGEVAGEGSGAELLGAVTPLAGRVLVNGWPTGVAVAAAQHHGGPYPATTSTSTSVGGTAVERWLRPVAYQGVPEALLPAELRDANPLGLPRRFNGVLER
;
A
#
# COMPACT_ATOMS: atom_id res chain seq x y z
N ALA A 1 7.68 -30.75 -0.66
CA ALA A 1 8.04 -29.54 -1.42
C ALA A 1 6.99 -29.35 -2.49
N LEU A 2 6.51 -28.12 -2.71
CA LEU A 2 5.56 -27.83 -3.78
C LEU A 2 6.22 -28.11 -5.15
N PRO A 3 5.49 -28.66 -6.14
CA PRO A 3 6.02 -28.87 -7.48
C PRO A 3 6.54 -27.55 -8.09
N ASP A 4 7.66 -27.61 -8.82
CA ASP A 4 8.29 -26.48 -9.51
C ASP A 4 8.71 -25.30 -8.62
N VAL A 5 8.83 -25.53 -7.31
CA VAL A 5 9.34 -24.54 -6.36
C VAL A 5 10.76 -24.92 -5.94
N ASP A 6 11.70 -24.04 -6.27
CA ASP A 6 13.10 -24.18 -5.86
C ASP A 6 13.41 -23.25 -4.67
N SER A 7 14.38 -23.63 -3.85
CA SER A 7 14.92 -22.79 -2.76
C SER A 7 16.43 -22.59 -2.95
N PRO A 8 16.87 -21.71 -3.87
CA PRO A 8 18.30 -21.52 -4.13
C PRO A 8 19.10 -21.06 -2.90
N VAL A 9 18.45 -20.29 -2.03
CA VAL A 9 18.99 -19.94 -0.70
C VAL A 9 17.92 -20.30 0.32
N THR A 10 18.21 -21.28 1.18
CA THR A 10 17.27 -21.78 2.18
C THR A 10 17.19 -20.83 3.38
N PRO A 11 16.01 -20.23 3.67
CA PRO A 11 15.83 -19.45 4.89
C PRO A 11 15.83 -20.39 6.11
N GLY A 12 16.28 -19.92 7.26
CA GLY A 12 16.22 -20.74 8.47
C GLY A 12 17.09 -20.27 9.61
N ALA A 13 17.29 -21.15 10.60
CA ALA A 13 18.20 -20.89 11.70
C ALA A 13 19.65 -20.82 11.19
N GLY A 14 20.37 -19.76 11.56
CA GLY A 14 21.82 -19.70 11.41
C GLY A 14 22.50 -20.34 12.63
N GLY A 15 22.32 -19.70 13.80
CA GLY A 15 22.88 -20.08 15.09
C GLY A 15 22.01 -19.58 16.25
N GLU A 16 22.58 -19.51 17.46
CA GLU A 16 21.87 -19.06 18.65
C GLU A 16 21.47 -17.58 18.48
N HIS A 17 20.17 -17.32 18.25
CA HIS A 17 19.58 -16.02 17.95
C HIS A 17 19.86 -15.42 16.56
N THR A 18 20.32 -16.20 15.59
CA THR A 18 20.48 -15.71 14.21
C THR A 18 19.62 -16.47 13.22
N VAL A 19 19.19 -15.76 12.18
CA VAL A 19 18.44 -16.32 11.06
C VAL A 19 19.18 -16.03 9.76
N ALA A 20 19.12 -16.97 8.83
CA ALA A 20 19.58 -16.80 7.47
C ALA A 20 18.38 -16.40 6.60
N ALA A 21 18.58 -15.35 5.80
CA ALA A 21 17.62 -14.98 4.78
C ALA A 21 17.69 -15.95 3.59
N GLY A 22 16.55 -16.17 2.96
CA GLY A 22 16.45 -17.05 1.80
C GLY A 22 15.34 -16.63 0.86
N PHE A 23 15.30 -17.27 -0.31
CA PHE A 23 14.24 -17.04 -1.26
C PHE A 23 13.85 -18.31 -2.00
N LEU A 24 12.58 -18.36 -2.36
CA LEU A 24 11.99 -19.39 -3.20
C LEU A 24 11.88 -18.84 -4.62
N THR A 25 12.00 -19.70 -5.63
CA THR A 25 11.65 -19.35 -7.00
C THR A 25 10.55 -20.27 -7.50
N VAL A 26 9.59 -19.70 -8.22
CA VAL A 26 8.43 -20.42 -8.75
C VAL A 26 8.04 -19.82 -10.12
N PRO A 27 7.60 -20.61 -11.11
CA PRO A 27 7.02 -20.05 -12.32
C PRO A 27 5.74 -19.24 -12.00
N ALA A 28 5.61 -18.03 -12.54
CA ALA A 28 4.48 -17.14 -12.30
C ALA A 28 3.13 -17.80 -12.66
N ALA A 29 3.08 -18.60 -13.72
CA ALA A 29 1.91 -19.38 -14.10
C ALA A 29 1.36 -20.28 -12.97
N ARG A 30 2.20 -20.76 -12.05
CA ARG A 30 1.75 -21.56 -10.88
C ARG A 30 1.00 -20.71 -9.85
N LEU A 31 1.30 -19.42 -9.75
CA LEU A 31 0.65 -18.49 -8.84
C LEU A 31 -0.61 -17.83 -9.44
N ALA A 32 -0.73 -17.84 -10.76
CA ALA A 32 -1.88 -17.26 -11.47
C ALA A 32 -3.15 -18.13 -11.36
N ALA A 33 -3.03 -19.39 -10.94
CA ALA A 33 -4.15 -20.32 -10.77
C ALA A 33 -4.36 -20.69 -9.29
N GLU A 34 -5.60 -20.97 -8.92
CA GLU A 34 -5.94 -21.53 -7.60
C GLU A 34 -5.36 -22.92 -7.42
N GLY A 35 -4.81 -23.20 -6.23
CA GLY A 35 -4.29 -24.51 -5.92
C GLY A 35 -3.28 -24.55 -4.78
N GLU A 36 -2.44 -25.58 -4.78
CA GLU A 36 -1.46 -25.83 -3.72
C GLU A 36 -0.41 -24.71 -3.58
N HIS A 37 -0.18 -23.92 -4.63
CA HIS A 37 0.75 -22.79 -4.62
C HIS A 37 0.18 -21.53 -3.96
N ASP A 38 -1.11 -21.49 -3.60
CA ASP A 38 -1.74 -20.35 -2.93
C ASP A 38 -1.05 -19.99 -1.60
N LEU A 39 -0.46 -20.99 -0.92
CA LEU A 39 0.35 -20.79 0.28
C LEU A 39 1.54 -19.83 0.07
N LEU A 40 2.03 -19.70 -1.17
CA LEU A 40 3.14 -18.79 -1.50
C LEU A 40 2.69 -17.33 -1.65
N LEU A 41 1.38 -17.06 -1.68
CA LEU A 41 0.81 -15.71 -1.68
C LEU A 41 0.50 -15.20 -0.26
N GLU A 42 0.51 -16.09 0.73
CA GLU A 42 0.34 -15.74 2.13
C GLU A 42 1.61 -15.12 2.72
N GLU A 43 1.44 -14.15 3.60
CA GLU A 43 2.57 -13.54 4.31
C GLU A 43 3.24 -14.57 5.23
N CYS A 44 4.56 -14.72 5.08
CA CYS A 44 5.40 -15.41 6.05
C CYS A 44 6.22 -14.37 6.82
N PHE A 45 5.91 -14.19 8.10
CA PHE A 45 6.65 -13.25 8.96
C PHE A 45 8.04 -13.80 9.30
N GLY A 46 9.02 -13.56 8.42
CA GLY A 46 10.37 -14.08 8.52
C GLY A 46 11.25 -13.65 7.33
N PRO A 47 12.53 -14.05 7.32
CA PRO A 47 13.49 -13.59 6.31
C PRO A 47 13.40 -14.46 5.03
N VAL A 48 12.20 -14.58 4.45
CA VAL A 48 11.95 -15.33 3.21
C VAL A 48 11.30 -14.42 2.16
N THR A 49 11.60 -14.66 0.90
CA THR A 49 10.98 -13.97 -0.24
C THR A 49 10.61 -14.98 -1.33
N VAL A 50 9.51 -14.75 -2.04
CA VAL A 50 9.14 -15.53 -3.22
C VAL A 50 9.47 -14.72 -4.48
N VAL A 51 10.22 -15.32 -5.39
CA VAL A 51 10.54 -14.77 -6.71
C VAL A 51 9.73 -15.52 -7.76
N ALA A 52 8.67 -14.87 -8.24
CA ALA A 52 7.86 -15.37 -9.35
C ALA A 52 8.56 -15.06 -10.69
N ARG A 53 8.97 -16.11 -11.41
CA ARG A 53 9.61 -15.99 -12.72
C ARG A 53 8.53 -16.04 -13.80
N TYR A 54 8.36 -14.95 -14.54
CA TYR A 54 7.37 -14.84 -15.61
C TYR A 54 8.03 -14.89 -16.99
N GLN A 55 7.27 -15.28 -18.01
CA GLN A 55 7.69 -15.27 -19.42
C GLN A 55 7.15 -14.06 -20.20
N ASP A 56 6.01 -13.53 -19.78
CA ASP A 56 5.31 -12.43 -20.43
C ASP A 56 4.48 -11.59 -19.44
N GLU A 57 3.91 -10.50 -19.93
CA GLU A 57 3.09 -9.60 -19.13
C GLU A 57 1.74 -10.21 -18.71
N ASP A 58 1.23 -11.19 -19.44
CA ASP A 58 -0.04 -11.83 -19.12
C ASP A 58 0.10 -12.68 -17.85
N GLU A 59 1.24 -13.36 -17.68
CA GLU A 59 1.56 -14.05 -16.43
C GLU A 59 1.68 -13.06 -15.25
N VAL A 60 2.30 -11.88 -15.46
CA VAL A 60 2.37 -10.84 -14.42
C VAL A 60 0.96 -10.38 -14.02
N ARG A 61 0.11 -10.05 -14.99
CA ARG A 61 -1.28 -9.65 -14.76
C ARG A 61 -2.06 -10.76 -14.04
N GLY A 62 -1.84 -12.01 -14.43
CA GLY A 62 -2.40 -13.19 -13.81
C GLY A 62 -2.06 -13.26 -12.32
N VAL A 63 -0.79 -13.14 -11.96
CA VAL A 63 -0.36 -13.14 -10.55
C VAL A 63 -0.90 -11.92 -9.79
N LEU A 64 -0.82 -10.71 -10.37
CA LEU A 64 -1.32 -9.50 -9.72
C LEU A 64 -2.83 -9.59 -9.41
N SER A 65 -3.61 -10.25 -10.26
CA SER A 65 -5.05 -10.45 -10.04
C SER A 65 -5.38 -11.37 -8.85
N ARG A 66 -4.40 -12.15 -8.38
CA ARG A 66 -4.52 -13.09 -7.26
C ARG A 66 -4.09 -12.47 -5.93
N LEU A 67 -3.34 -11.37 -5.98
CA LEU A 67 -2.85 -10.70 -4.77
C LEU A 67 -3.99 -9.95 -4.08
N PRO A 68 -4.15 -10.09 -2.75
CA PRO A 68 -5.12 -9.31 -2.02
C PRO A 68 -4.57 -7.90 -1.74
N GLY A 69 -5.27 -7.11 -0.93
CA GLY A 69 -4.80 -5.78 -0.53
C GLY A 69 -3.50 -5.80 0.28
N ASN A 70 -2.57 -4.92 -0.08
CA ASN A 70 -1.23 -4.80 0.46
C ASN A 70 -0.99 -3.40 1.07
N LEU A 71 -0.06 -3.29 2.02
CA LEU A 71 0.39 -1.98 2.53
C LEU A 71 1.13 -1.19 1.44
N THR A 72 1.93 -1.90 0.65
CA THR A 72 2.77 -1.31 -0.38
C THR A 72 2.80 -2.15 -1.65
N ALA A 73 2.95 -1.48 -2.79
CA ALA A 73 3.43 -2.10 -4.02
C ALA A 73 4.62 -1.29 -4.53
N THR A 74 5.64 -1.98 -5.05
CA THR A 74 6.86 -1.35 -5.55
C THR A 74 7.06 -1.76 -7.00
N VAL A 75 7.32 -0.81 -7.87
CA VAL A 75 7.71 -1.06 -9.27
C VAL A 75 9.17 -0.62 -9.46
N GLN A 76 9.99 -1.51 -9.99
CA GLN A 76 11.36 -1.20 -10.40
C GLN A 76 11.34 -0.97 -11.92
N LEU A 77 11.65 0.25 -12.34
CA LEU A 77 11.54 0.72 -13.71
C LEU A 77 12.90 1.14 -14.27
N SER A 78 13.13 0.81 -15.54
CA SER A 78 14.26 1.30 -16.32
C SER A 78 14.17 2.82 -16.56
N SER A 79 15.26 3.42 -17.07
CA SER A 79 15.28 4.85 -17.42
C SER A 79 14.29 5.22 -18.52
N GLY A 80 14.05 4.33 -19.49
CA GLY A 80 13.04 4.54 -20.53
C GLY A 80 11.63 4.55 -19.97
N GLU A 81 11.30 3.61 -19.08
CA GLU A 81 9.99 3.56 -18.41
C GLU A 81 9.72 4.76 -17.52
N VAL A 82 10.74 5.26 -16.82
CA VAL A 82 10.64 6.52 -16.07
C VAL A 82 10.41 7.72 -16.98
N ALA A 83 10.95 7.70 -18.21
CA ALA A 83 10.71 8.72 -19.22
C ALA A 83 9.34 8.56 -19.93
N GLY A 84 8.55 7.55 -19.57
CA GLY A 84 7.22 7.29 -20.14
C GLY A 84 7.22 6.37 -21.36
N GLU A 85 8.33 5.70 -21.66
CA GLU A 85 8.42 4.67 -22.69
C GLU A 85 8.01 3.29 -22.13
N GLY A 86 7.66 2.32 -22.98
CA GLY A 86 7.35 0.95 -22.53
C GLY A 86 6.10 0.85 -21.64
N SER A 87 6.09 -0.11 -20.71
CA SER A 87 4.89 -0.50 -19.94
C SER A 87 4.87 0.01 -18.50
N GLY A 88 5.76 0.92 -18.11
CA GLY A 88 5.86 1.42 -16.73
C GLY A 88 4.56 2.04 -16.19
N ALA A 89 3.85 2.81 -17.01
CA ALA A 89 2.56 3.40 -16.62
C ALA A 89 1.46 2.34 -16.45
N GLU A 90 1.43 1.31 -17.31
CA GLU A 90 0.49 0.19 -17.20
C GLU A 90 0.75 -0.62 -15.92
N LEU A 91 2.02 -0.88 -15.60
CA LEU A 91 2.42 -1.56 -14.36
C LEU A 91 2.02 -0.77 -13.11
N LEU A 92 2.25 0.56 -13.09
CA LEU A 92 1.79 1.41 -11.99
C LEU A 92 0.27 1.34 -11.85
N GLY A 93 -0.47 1.40 -12.97
CA GLY A 93 -1.92 1.26 -12.98
C GLY A 93 -2.39 -0.08 -12.41
N ALA A 94 -1.72 -1.18 -12.76
CA ALA A 94 -2.07 -2.52 -12.31
C ALA A 94 -1.84 -2.72 -10.80
N VAL A 95 -0.79 -2.14 -10.23
CA VAL A 95 -0.49 -2.31 -8.79
C VAL A 95 -1.19 -1.30 -7.88
N THR A 96 -1.62 -0.15 -8.41
CA THR A 96 -2.32 0.90 -7.65
C THR A 96 -3.55 0.39 -6.88
N PRO A 97 -4.49 -0.39 -7.47
CA PRO A 97 -5.64 -0.88 -6.72
C PRO A 97 -5.29 -1.89 -5.61
N LEU A 98 -4.06 -2.44 -5.62
CA LEU A 98 -3.62 -3.45 -4.66
C LEU A 98 -3.00 -2.83 -3.40
N ALA A 99 -2.59 -1.56 -3.41
CA ALA A 99 -1.77 -1.02 -2.33
C ALA A 99 -2.17 0.38 -1.86
N GLY A 100 -2.03 0.65 -0.57
CA GLY A 100 -2.22 2.01 -0.05
C GLY A 100 -1.03 2.94 -0.30
N ARG A 101 0.15 2.39 -0.63
CA ARG A 101 1.33 3.17 -1.02
C ARG A 101 2.06 2.50 -2.18
N VAL A 102 2.19 3.20 -3.29
CA VAL A 102 2.98 2.76 -4.44
C VAL A 102 4.35 3.45 -4.41
N LEU A 103 5.41 2.68 -4.69
CA LEU A 103 6.78 3.17 -4.77
C LEU A 103 7.36 2.88 -6.15
N VAL A 104 8.22 3.77 -6.64
CA VAL A 104 9.02 3.57 -7.86
C VAL A 104 10.50 3.65 -7.49
N ASN A 105 11.29 2.69 -7.94
CA ASN A 105 12.76 2.69 -7.80
C ASN A 105 13.26 2.86 -6.35
N GLY A 106 12.62 2.17 -5.42
CA GLY A 106 12.94 2.18 -3.99
C GLY A 106 12.57 0.88 -3.29
N TRP A 107 12.66 0.85 -1.96
CA TRP A 107 12.28 -0.30 -1.15
C TRP A 107 11.21 0.07 -0.12
N PRO A 108 10.24 -0.80 0.16
CA PRO A 108 9.03 -0.42 0.90
C PRO A 108 9.24 -0.29 2.42
N THR A 109 10.39 -0.74 2.94
CA THR A 109 10.68 -0.85 4.38
C THR A 109 10.68 0.49 5.10
N GLY A 110 11.12 1.56 4.44
CA GLY A 110 11.05 2.91 4.99
C GLY A 110 9.61 3.45 5.00
N VAL A 111 9.18 3.98 6.15
CA VAL A 111 7.87 4.63 6.32
C VAL A 111 8.10 6.05 6.85
N ALA A 112 7.82 7.06 6.03
CA ALA A 112 8.01 8.45 6.41
C ALA A 112 6.86 8.94 7.29
N VAL A 113 7.17 9.69 8.36
CA VAL A 113 6.16 10.38 9.16
C VAL A 113 5.90 11.75 8.53
N ALA A 114 5.02 11.80 7.54
CA ALA A 114 4.73 13.01 6.75
C ALA A 114 3.22 13.18 6.52
N ALA A 115 2.81 14.40 6.14
CA ALA A 115 1.39 14.70 5.85
C ALA A 115 0.82 13.87 4.68
N ALA A 116 1.65 13.53 3.69
CA ALA A 116 1.26 12.74 2.51
C ALA A 116 1.34 11.22 2.72
N GLN A 117 1.74 10.74 3.91
CA GLN A 117 1.92 9.32 4.13
C GLN A 117 0.58 8.58 4.17
N HIS A 118 0.51 7.45 3.48
CA HIS A 118 -0.53 6.45 3.65
C HIS A 118 0.09 5.13 4.13
N HIS A 119 -0.22 4.71 5.35
CA HIS A 119 0.17 3.42 5.93
C HIS A 119 -1.11 2.63 6.25
N GLY A 120 -1.52 1.87 5.23
CA GLY A 120 -2.81 1.19 5.07
C GLY A 120 -2.92 0.70 3.63
N GLY A 121 -4.11 0.35 3.17
CA GLY A 121 -4.36 -0.22 1.84
C GLY A 121 -5.72 -0.95 1.78
N PRO A 122 -6.03 -1.65 0.69
CA PRO A 122 -7.19 -2.54 0.68
C PRO A 122 -7.01 -3.68 1.69
N TYR A 123 -8.11 -4.30 2.13
CA TYR A 123 -8.05 -5.50 2.97
C TYR A 123 -7.26 -6.62 2.27
N PRO A 124 -6.39 -7.39 2.95
CA PRO A 124 -6.17 -7.47 4.41
C PRO A 124 -5.17 -6.47 5.00
N ALA A 125 -4.54 -5.60 4.20
CA ALA A 125 -3.54 -4.65 4.71
C ALA A 125 -4.07 -3.74 5.83
N THR A 126 -5.35 -3.40 5.81
CA THR A 126 -6.05 -2.68 6.87
C THR A 126 -7.55 -2.93 6.78
N THR A 127 -8.26 -2.65 7.86
CA THR A 127 -9.72 -2.72 7.97
C THR A 127 -10.38 -1.33 7.88
N SER A 128 -9.65 -0.33 7.39
CA SER A 128 -10.09 1.07 7.29
C SER A 128 -9.53 1.72 6.03
N THR A 129 -10.22 2.74 5.50
CA THR A 129 -9.74 3.59 4.41
C THR A 129 -8.80 4.70 4.88
N SER A 130 -8.55 4.81 6.18
CA SER A 130 -7.64 5.81 6.77
C SER A 130 -6.19 5.32 6.81
N THR A 131 -5.26 6.26 6.93
CA THR A 131 -3.87 5.95 7.29
C THR A 131 -3.68 5.80 8.80
N SER A 132 -2.77 4.92 9.20
CA SER A 132 -2.34 4.80 10.60
C SER A 132 -1.08 5.63 10.95
N VAL A 133 -0.37 6.13 9.93
CA VAL A 133 0.86 6.96 10.06
C VAL A 133 0.71 8.24 9.24
N GLY A 134 1.23 9.36 9.75
CA GLY A 134 1.19 10.66 9.07
C GLY A 134 0.12 11.60 9.64
N GLY A 135 0.08 12.83 9.12
CA GLY A 135 -0.75 13.89 9.68
C GLY A 135 -2.26 13.60 9.64
N THR A 136 -2.73 12.92 8.59
CA THR A 136 -4.15 12.56 8.43
C THR A 136 -4.58 11.36 9.28
N ALA A 137 -3.65 10.70 9.99
CA ALA A 137 -3.98 9.59 10.89
C ALA A 137 -4.86 10.01 12.07
N VAL A 138 -4.91 11.31 12.38
CA VAL A 138 -5.80 11.90 13.40
C VAL A 138 -7.28 11.71 13.05
N GLU A 139 -7.63 11.64 11.77
CA GLU A 139 -9.02 11.54 11.29
C GLU A 139 -9.73 10.27 11.79
N ARG A 140 -8.98 9.22 12.14
CA ARG A 140 -9.51 7.97 12.73
C ARG A 140 -10.23 8.18 14.06
N TRP A 141 -9.94 9.29 14.74
CA TRP A 141 -10.46 9.61 16.07
C TRP A 141 -11.44 10.78 16.06
N LEU A 142 -11.81 11.26 14.87
CA LEU A 142 -12.73 12.38 14.68
C LEU A 142 -14.04 11.90 14.04
N ARG A 143 -15.10 12.68 14.25
CA ARG A 143 -16.37 12.52 13.50
C ARG A 143 -16.91 13.89 13.09
N PRO A 144 -17.50 14.04 11.89
CA PRO A 144 -18.17 15.28 11.52
C PRO A 144 -19.48 15.49 12.29
N VAL A 145 -19.84 16.75 12.54
CA VAL A 145 -21.13 17.17 13.10
C VAL A 145 -21.61 18.40 12.33
N ALA A 146 -22.87 18.39 11.89
CA ALA A 146 -23.50 19.50 11.18
C ALA A 146 -24.37 20.34 12.13
N TYR A 147 -24.29 21.67 11.99
CA TYR A 147 -25.13 22.63 12.72
C TYR A 147 -26.02 23.36 11.70
N GLN A 148 -27.34 23.35 11.90
CA GLN A 148 -28.31 23.96 10.99
C GLN A 148 -29.24 24.90 11.76
N GLY A 149 -29.36 26.16 11.31
CA GLY A 149 -30.22 27.17 11.93
C GLY A 149 -29.81 27.57 13.35
N VAL A 150 -28.57 27.28 13.75
CA VAL A 150 -28.07 27.58 15.10
C VAL A 150 -27.63 29.04 15.17
N PRO A 151 -28.12 29.84 16.14
CA PRO A 151 -27.66 31.21 16.34
C PRO A 151 -26.16 31.28 16.59
N GLU A 152 -25.49 32.31 16.06
CA GLU A 152 -24.01 32.44 16.11
C GLU A 152 -23.44 32.36 17.53
N ALA A 153 -24.12 32.94 18.52
CA ALA A 153 -23.70 32.91 19.93
C ALA A 153 -23.65 31.49 20.53
N LEU A 154 -24.38 30.54 19.96
CA LEU A 154 -24.41 29.13 20.38
C LEU A 154 -23.50 28.23 19.54
N LEU A 155 -22.95 28.74 18.43
CA LEU A 155 -22.00 28.00 17.63
C LEU A 155 -20.64 27.88 18.35
N PRO A 156 -19.96 26.73 18.19
CA PRO A 156 -18.54 26.60 18.48
C PRO A 156 -17.74 27.71 17.79
N ALA A 157 -16.67 28.19 18.41
CA ALA A 157 -15.89 29.33 17.91
C ALA A 157 -15.32 29.07 16.50
N GLU A 158 -14.97 27.83 16.20
CA GLU A 158 -14.47 27.36 14.91
C GLU A 158 -15.51 27.45 13.76
N LEU A 159 -16.80 27.54 14.09
CA LEU A 159 -17.89 27.60 13.10
C LEU A 159 -18.50 29.00 12.92
N ARG A 160 -18.07 30.01 13.68
CA ARG A 160 -18.64 31.37 13.62
C ARG A 160 -18.16 32.13 12.38
N ASP A 161 -19.02 32.93 11.77
CA ASP A 161 -18.75 33.62 10.50
C ASP A 161 -17.48 34.48 10.56
N ALA A 162 -17.29 35.22 11.66
CA ALA A 162 -16.14 36.09 11.89
C ALA A 162 -14.77 35.38 11.95
N ASN A 163 -14.73 34.05 11.94
CA ASN A 163 -13.51 33.24 12.07
C ASN A 163 -12.58 33.72 13.20
N PRO A 164 -13.05 33.81 14.45
CA PRO A 164 -12.25 34.39 15.54
C PRO A 164 -10.94 33.64 15.81
N LEU A 165 -10.82 32.41 15.31
CA LEU A 165 -9.65 31.55 15.45
C LEU A 165 -8.72 31.58 14.22
N GLY A 166 -9.08 32.26 13.12
CA GLY A 166 -8.28 32.31 11.89
C GLY A 166 -8.00 30.93 11.28
N LEU A 167 -8.97 30.01 11.38
CA LEU A 167 -8.81 28.65 10.88
C LEU A 167 -9.01 28.58 9.37
N PRO A 168 -8.32 27.67 8.66
CA PRO A 168 -8.61 27.37 7.27
C PRO A 168 -10.00 26.71 7.15
N ARG A 169 -10.88 27.28 6.32
CA ARG A 169 -12.26 26.81 6.13
C ARG A 169 -12.63 26.76 4.66
N ARG A 170 -13.61 25.93 4.30
CA ARG A 170 -14.24 25.96 2.97
C ARG A 170 -15.60 26.63 3.06
N PHE A 171 -15.76 27.79 2.42
CA PHE A 171 -17.03 28.51 2.31
C PHE A 171 -17.52 28.47 0.86
N ASN A 172 -18.72 27.93 0.61
CA ASN A 172 -19.26 27.70 -0.73
C ASN A 172 -18.27 27.03 -1.71
N GLY A 173 -17.47 26.08 -1.20
CA GLY A 173 -16.46 25.35 -1.96
C GLY A 173 -15.09 26.04 -2.08
N VAL A 174 -14.97 27.31 -1.71
CA VAL A 174 -13.73 28.11 -1.78
C VAL A 174 -12.96 28.03 -0.45
N LEU A 175 -11.64 27.86 -0.53
CA LEU A 175 -10.78 27.86 0.66
C LEU A 175 -10.53 29.30 1.14
N GLU A 176 -10.84 29.57 2.40
CA GLU A 176 -10.61 30.85 3.09
C GLU A 176 -9.69 30.63 4.30
N ARG A 177 -9.01 31.70 4.72
CA ARG A 177 -8.20 31.75 5.95
C ARG A 177 -8.77 32.77 6.92
#